data_AF-A0A7V2JR72-F1
#
_entry.id   AF-A0A7V2JR72-F1
#
_cell.length_a   1.000
_cell.length_b   1.000
_cell.length_c   1.000
_cell.angle_alpha   90.00
_cell.angle_beta   90.00
_cell.angle_gamma   90.00
#
_symmetry.space_group_name_H-M   'P 1'
#
loop_
_entity.id
_entity.type
_entity.pdbx_description
1 polymer ?
#
loop_
_entity_poly.entity_id
_entity_poly.type
_entity_poly.pdbx_seq_one_letter_code
_entity_poly.pdbx_strand_id
1 'polypeptide(L)'
;MIIEIIRFLFILVGALTGAYASNIIRLPGLLSYRLYVIIISIIIGTGVGYVAGGVIGRRLVRTLNWVESNIQKIPFSELISSIAGLLIGLILALLISLPAFFIPDSFRFVKLFYVVFAFIIFGWFGVRVGGRRWEDLDRIFQARKPKAVATVGREIKPKLIDTNIIIDGRITDIVKTGFLEGTLILPRYVLKELQLISDSEDSLKRARGRRGLDILRLLQGMIDIEISETDYNDIREVDAKLVRQAQKMGAVILTNDYNLNKVAAVEGVTVLNINELANAVKPVTLPGE
;
A
#
# COMPACT_ATOMS: atom_id res chain seq x y z
N MET A 1 30.29 16.75 -0.14
CA MET A 1 30.86 15.91 -1.22
C MET A 1 30.25 16.23 -2.59
N ILE A 2 28.94 16.07 -2.80
CA ILE A 2 28.28 16.29 -4.12
C ILE A 2 28.53 17.68 -4.73
N ILE A 3 28.46 18.74 -3.92
CA ILE A 3 28.68 20.12 -4.39
C ILE A 3 30.10 20.29 -4.95
N GLU A 4 31.10 19.68 -4.31
CA GLU A 4 32.50 19.79 -4.75
C GLU A 4 32.75 18.96 -6.02
N ILE A 5 32.09 17.81 -6.17
CA ILE A 5 32.11 17.02 -7.42
C ILE A 5 31.52 17.84 -8.57
N ILE A 6 30.35 18.46 -8.36
CA ILE A 6 29.71 19.31 -9.38
C ILE A 6 30.60 20.51 -9.70
N ARG A 7 31.19 21.14 -8.68
CA ARG A 7 32.09 22.28 -8.87
C ARG A 7 33.30 21.88 -9.71
N PHE A 8 33.92 20.74 -9.42
CA PHE A 8 35.03 20.19 -10.19
C PHE A 8 34.65 19.92 -11.66
N LEU A 9 33.49 19.34 -11.90
CA LEU A 9 32.96 19.09 -13.25
C LEU A 9 32.79 20.40 -14.05
N PHE A 10 32.23 21.44 -13.43
CA PHE A 10 32.07 22.74 -14.06
C PHE A 10 33.40 23.47 -14.29
N ILE A 11 34.39 23.29 -13.42
CA ILE A 11 35.76 23.80 -13.63
C ILE A 11 36.38 23.13 -14.87
N LEU A 12 36.24 21.81 -15.01
CA LEU A 12 36.72 21.05 -16.17
C LEU A 12 36.06 21.52 -17.47
N VAL A 13 34.72 21.61 -17.49
CA VAL A 13 33.97 22.12 -18.65
C VAL A 13 34.36 23.57 -18.95
N GLY A 14 34.53 24.40 -17.93
CA GLY A 14 35.02 25.78 -18.04
C GLY A 14 36.41 25.87 -18.66
N ALA A 15 37.35 25.02 -18.23
CA ALA A 15 38.70 24.95 -18.80
C ALA A 15 38.67 24.55 -20.28
N LEU A 16 37.90 23.51 -20.62
CA LEU A 16 37.79 23.00 -21.98
C LEU A 16 37.10 24.01 -22.91
N THR A 17 36.03 24.65 -22.46
CA THR A 17 35.34 25.70 -23.22
C THR A 17 36.21 26.94 -23.38
N GLY A 18 36.98 27.34 -22.35
CA GLY A 18 37.96 28.42 -22.44
C GLY A 18 39.08 28.11 -23.45
N ALA A 19 39.61 26.89 -23.44
CA ALA A 19 40.60 26.43 -24.41
C ALA A 19 40.03 26.38 -25.84
N TYR A 20 38.79 25.91 -26.02
CA TYR A 20 38.12 25.89 -27.32
C TYR A 20 37.86 27.31 -27.86
N ALA A 21 37.33 28.21 -27.01
CA ALA A 21 37.09 29.61 -27.35
C ALA A 21 38.38 30.32 -27.80
N SER A 22 39.50 30.04 -27.13
CA SER A 22 40.81 30.60 -27.51
C SER A 22 41.27 30.22 -28.92
N ASN A 23 40.82 29.07 -29.45
CA ASN A 23 41.12 28.64 -30.82
C ASN A 23 40.24 29.31 -31.88
N ILE A 24 39.07 29.83 -31.50
CA ILE A 24 38.15 30.60 -32.37
C ILE A 24 38.61 32.05 -32.48
N ILE A 25 39.20 32.60 -31.41
CA ILE A 25 39.79 33.95 -31.38
C ILE A 25 41.14 33.94 -32.13
N ARG A 26 41.11 33.69 -33.45
CA ARG A 26 42.26 33.87 -34.34
C ARG A 26 42.27 35.31 -34.85
N LEU A 27 42.66 36.24 -33.98
CA LEU A 27 42.88 37.63 -34.39
C LEU A 27 44.24 37.74 -35.13
N PRO A 28 44.28 38.28 -36.36
CA PRO A 28 45.53 38.49 -37.09
C PRO A 28 46.40 39.51 -36.34
N GLY A 29 47.56 39.06 -35.83
CA GLY A 29 48.52 39.87 -35.05
C GLY A 29 48.92 39.28 -33.68
N LEU A 30 48.14 38.34 -33.13
CA LEU A 30 48.40 37.72 -31.81
C LEU A 30 49.10 36.35 -31.88
N LEU A 31 49.63 35.95 -33.04
CA LEU A 31 50.30 34.65 -33.23
C LEU A 31 51.47 34.43 -32.24
N SER A 32 52.23 35.49 -31.96
CA SER A 32 53.34 35.47 -30.98
C SER A 32 52.86 35.37 -29.52
N TYR A 33 51.60 35.72 -29.24
CA TYR A 33 51.00 35.73 -27.89
C TYR A 33 49.98 34.61 -27.69
N ARG A 34 49.88 33.66 -28.62
CA ARG A 34 48.87 32.60 -28.62
C ARG A 34 48.83 31.79 -27.33
N LEU A 35 50.00 31.51 -26.74
CA LEU A 35 50.09 30.79 -25.46
C LEU A 35 49.43 31.58 -24.31
N TYR A 36 49.64 32.90 -24.26
CA TYR A 36 49.03 33.76 -23.25
C TYR A 36 47.50 33.82 -23.40
N VAL A 37 46.98 33.90 -24.63
CA VAL A 37 45.53 33.91 -24.89
C VAL A 37 44.87 32.61 -24.44
N ILE A 38 45.51 31.46 -24.68
CA ILE A 38 45.04 30.15 -24.21
C ILE A 38 45.00 30.10 -22.68
N ILE A 39 46.11 30.47 -22.03
CA ILE A 39 46.22 30.45 -20.55
C ILE A 39 45.16 31.35 -19.91
N ILE A 40 45.02 32.59 -20.40
CA ILE A 40 44.04 33.55 -19.86
C ILE A 40 42.61 33.03 -20.05
N SER A 41 42.29 32.47 -21.22
CA SER A 41 40.95 31.93 -21.51
C SER A 41 40.62 30.71 -20.66
N ILE A 42 41.60 29.86 -20.34
CA ILE A 42 41.45 28.74 -19.40
C ILE A 42 41.25 29.26 -17.97
N ILE A 43 42.01 30.28 -17.53
CA ILE A 43 41.84 30.89 -16.19
C ILE A 43 40.46 31.51 -16.04
N ILE A 44 40.00 32.26 -17.05
CA ILE A 44 38.65 32.86 -17.03
C ILE A 44 37.59 31.75 -17.04
N GLY A 45 37.72 30.77 -17.92
CA GLY A 45 36.77 29.65 -18.03
C GLY A 45 36.68 28.83 -16.74
N THR A 46 37.82 28.53 -16.10
CA THR A 46 37.86 27.84 -14.81
C THR A 46 37.28 28.68 -13.67
N GLY A 47 37.56 29.99 -13.63
CA GLY A 47 36.96 30.91 -12.67
C GLY A 47 35.44 30.98 -12.78
N VAL A 48 34.92 31.12 -14.00
CA VAL A 48 33.47 31.09 -14.28
C VAL A 48 32.89 29.73 -13.90
N GLY A 49 33.55 28.63 -14.27
CA GLY A 49 33.17 27.27 -13.90
C GLY A 49 33.09 27.04 -12.40
N TYR A 50 34.04 27.56 -11.63
CA TYR A 50 34.04 27.46 -10.17
C TYR A 50 32.82 28.14 -9.54
N VAL A 51 32.51 29.37 -9.97
CA VAL A 51 31.36 30.14 -9.45
C VAL A 51 30.04 29.50 -9.87
N ALA A 52 29.89 29.19 -11.17
CA ALA A 52 28.69 28.56 -11.71
C ALA A 52 28.42 27.20 -11.06
N GLY A 53 29.45 26.36 -10.95
CA GLY A 53 29.38 25.05 -10.30
C GLY A 53 28.99 25.14 -8.82
N GLY A 54 29.49 26.15 -8.09
CA GLY A 54 29.10 26.40 -6.70
C GLY A 54 27.65 26.84 -6.53
N VAL A 55 27.14 27.70 -7.43
CA VAL A 55 25.74 28.15 -7.41
C VAL A 55 24.79 27.03 -7.82
N ILE A 56 25.07 26.38 -8.94
CA ILE A 56 24.25 25.29 -9.50
C ILE A 56 24.27 24.09 -8.55
N GLY A 57 25.44 23.69 -8.05
CA GLY A 57 25.57 22.59 -7.10
C GLY A 57 24.75 22.80 -5.83
N ARG A 58 24.78 24.01 -5.24
CA ARG A 58 23.96 24.33 -4.05
C ARG A 58 22.45 24.36 -4.33
N ARG A 59 22.03 24.75 -5.53
CA ARG A 59 20.62 24.69 -5.92
C ARG A 59 20.19 23.25 -6.12
N LEU A 60 20.98 22.45 -6.86
CA LEU A 60 20.68 21.06 -7.14
C LEU A 60 20.57 20.23 -5.85
N VAL A 61 21.53 20.36 -4.93
CA VAL A 61 21.46 19.64 -3.65
C VAL A 61 20.24 20.05 -2.82
N ARG A 62 19.88 21.34 -2.81
CA ARG A 62 18.64 21.77 -2.13
C ARG A 62 17.40 21.16 -2.76
N THR A 63 17.32 21.13 -4.09
CA THR A 63 16.20 20.50 -4.81
C THR A 63 16.16 19.00 -4.55
N LEU A 64 17.31 18.30 -4.58
CA LEU A 64 17.39 16.88 -4.31
C LEU A 64 16.94 16.56 -2.88
N ASN A 65 17.42 17.30 -1.88
CA ASN A 65 17.00 17.11 -0.49
C ASN A 65 15.51 17.41 -0.30
N TRP A 66 14.99 18.43 -1.00
CA TRP A 66 13.55 18.70 -1.01
C TRP A 66 12.77 17.54 -1.62
N VAL A 67 13.19 17.03 -2.78
CA VAL A 67 12.57 15.87 -3.43
C VAL A 67 12.61 14.65 -2.50
N GLU A 68 13.77 14.34 -1.92
CA GLU A 68 13.95 13.23 -0.98
C GLU A 68 13.01 13.34 0.22
N SER A 69 12.97 14.52 0.86
CA SER A 69 12.10 14.76 2.01
C SER A 69 10.60 14.68 1.70
N ASN A 70 10.20 14.88 0.44
CA ASN A 70 8.82 14.71 0.00
C ASN A 70 8.54 13.26 -0.40
N ILE A 71 9.47 12.58 -1.08
CA ILE A 71 9.32 11.16 -1.46
C ILE A 71 9.21 10.28 -0.21
N GLN A 72 9.98 10.57 0.85
CA GLN A 72 9.91 9.82 2.10
C GLN A 72 8.53 9.89 2.80
N LYS A 73 7.71 10.90 2.47
CA LYS A 73 6.35 11.06 3.01
C LYS A 73 5.30 10.34 2.18
N ILE A 74 5.65 9.88 0.97
CA ILE A 74 4.73 9.19 0.07
C ILE A 74 4.73 7.71 0.46
N PRO A 75 3.56 7.09 0.71
CA PRO A 75 3.49 5.66 0.99
C PRO A 75 4.02 4.84 -0.19
N PHE A 76 4.65 3.70 0.11
CA PHE A 76 5.30 2.86 -0.90
C PHE A 76 4.33 2.35 -1.98
N SER A 77 3.06 2.11 -1.62
CA SER A 77 1.99 1.74 -2.56
C SER A 77 1.70 2.84 -3.59
N GLU A 78 1.63 4.10 -3.16
CA GLU A 78 1.43 5.26 -4.04
C GLU A 78 2.63 5.47 -4.98
N LEU A 79 3.84 5.17 -4.52
CA LEU A 79 5.04 5.22 -5.35
C LEU A 79 4.97 4.19 -6.49
N ILE A 80 4.68 2.93 -6.17
CA ILE A 80 4.56 1.86 -7.17
C ILE A 80 3.43 2.16 -8.15
N SER A 81 2.27 2.61 -7.66
CA SER A 81 1.11 2.89 -8.49
C SER A 81 1.34 4.08 -9.41
N SER A 82 2.07 5.11 -8.95
CA SER A 82 2.49 6.25 -9.76
C SER A 82 3.47 5.84 -10.86
N ILE A 83 4.41 4.91 -10.57
CA ILE A 83 5.33 4.37 -11.57
C ILE A 83 4.57 3.55 -12.61
N ALA A 84 3.66 2.66 -12.18
CA ALA A 84 2.83 1.88 -13.08
C ALA A 84 1.93 2.78 -13.95
N GLY A 85 1.32 3.81 -13.34
CA GLY A 85 0.52 4.81 -14.03
C GLY A 85 1.33 5.62 -15.05
N LEU A 86 2.57 5.99 -14.73
CA LEU A 86 3.50 6.64 -15.66
C LEU A 86 3.77 5.76 -16.87
N LEU A 87 4.08 4.48 -16.66
CA LEU A 87 4.35 3.53 -17.76
C LEU A 87 3.14 3.37 -18.67
N ILE A 88 1.96 3.18 -18.10
CA ILE A 88 0.70 3.08 -18.86
C ILE A 88 0.44 4.39 -19.61
N GLY A 89 0.61 5.54 -18.96
CA GLY A 89 0.49 6.85 -19.58
C GLY A 89 1.44 7.03 -20.75
N LEU A 90 2.70 6.58 -20.62
CA LEU A 90 3.69 6.67 -21.69
C LEU A 90 3.35 5.75 -22.87
N ILE A 91 2.81 4.57 -22.61
CA ILE A 91 2.29 3.66 -23.66
C ILE A 91 1.13 4.33 -24.40
N LEU A 92 0.18 4.93 -23.68
CA LEU A 92 -0.91 5.68 -24.28
C LEU A 92 -0.41 6.88 -25.08
N ALA A 93 0.60 7.59 -24.58
CA ALA A 93 1.25 8.69 -25.31
C ALA A 93 1.85 8.19 -26.62
N LEU A 94 2.50 7.02 -26.61
CA LEU A 94 3.05 6.39 -27.80
C LEU A 94 1.94 6.06 -28.81
N LEU A 95 0.85 5.42 -28.37
CA LEU A 95 -0.30 5.10 -29.23
C LEU A 95 -0.90 6.36 -29.86
N ILE A 96 -1.07 7.41 -29.07
CA ILE A 96 -1.62 8.69 -29.53
C ILE A 96 -0.62 9.44 -30.40
N SER A 97 0.68 9.17 -30.29
CA SER A 97 1.69 9.76 -31.17
C SER A 97 1.73 9.11 -32.57
N LEU A 98 1.13 7.92 -32.78
CA LEU A 98 1.17 7.22 -34.06
C LEU A 98 0.61 8.01 -35.25
N PRO A 99 -0.50 8.77 -35.14
CA PRO A 99 -0.98 9.61 -36.23
C PRO A 99 0.04 10.68 -36.69
N ALA A 100 1.06 11.00 -35.88
CA ALA A 100 2.13 11.92 -36.26
C ALA A 100 2.97 11.43 -37.46
N PHE A 101 2.92 10.12 -37.78
CA PHE A 101 3.56 9.58 -38.97
C PHE A 101 2.88 10.05 -40.28
N PHE A 102 1.60 10.44 -40.23
CA PHE A 102 0.90 10.98 -41.39
C PHE A 102 1.15 12.48 -41.62
N ILE A 103 1.84 13.16 -40.69
CA ILE A 103 2.23 14.56 -40.84
C ILE A 103 3.43 14.63 -41.79
N PRO A 104 3.34 15.35 -42.93
CA PRO A 104 4.45 15.53 -43.85
C PRO A 104 5.69 16.13 -43.18
N ASP A 105 6.88 15.71 -43.59
CA ASP A 105 8.13 16.16 -42.97
C ASP A 105 8.44 17.66 -43.16
N SER A 106 7.75 18.32 -44.09
CA SER A 106 7.75 19.79 -44.22
C SER A 106 7.26 20.50 -42.95
N PHE A 107 6.49 19.82 -42.10
CA PHE A 107 6.00 20.33 -40.81
C PHE A 107 6.70 19.69 -39.60
N ARG A 108 8.03 19.49 -39.68
CA ARG A 108 8.83 18.83 -38.63
C ARG A 108 8.63 19.40 -37.22
N PHE A 109 8.50 20.73 -37.09
CA PHE A 109 8.27 21.37 -35.78
C PHE A 109 6.89 21.05 -35.19
N VAL A 110 5.85 20.98 -36.03
CA VAL A 110 4.49 20.62 -35.59
C VAL A 110 4.45 19.16 -35.16
N LYS A 111 5.10 18.27 -35.92
CA LYS A 111 5.27 16.86 -35.58
C LYS A 111 5.99 16.68 -34.25
N LEU A 112 7.12 17.38 -34.05
CA LEU A 112 7.86 17.35 -32.79
C LEU A 112 7.03 17.87 -31.62
N PHE A 113 6.33 19.00 -31.80
CA PHE A 113 5.48 19.59 -30.78
C PHE A 113 4.37 18.62 -30.36
N TYR A 114 3.67 18.03 -31.33
CA TYR A 114 2.59 17.07 -31.07
C TYR A 114 3.08 15.87 -30.23
N VAL A 115 4.21 15.27 -30.63
CA VAL A 115 4.78 14.12 -29.90
C VAL A 115 5.18 14.51 -28.49
N VAL A 116 5.96 15.58 -28.32
CA VAL A 116 6.41 16.02 -26.99
C VAL A 116 5.22 16.38 -26.09
N PHE A 117 4.23 17.06 -26.66
CA PHE A 117 3.02 17.45 -25.93
C PHE A 117 2.22 16.23 -25.47
N ALA A 118 2.04 15.22 -26.32
CA ALA A 118 1.40 13.96 -25.95
C ALA A 118 2.13 13.28 -24.77
N PHE A 119 3.45 13.17 -24.84
CA PHE A 119 4.26 12.54 -23.78
C PHE A 119 4.17 13.29 -22.45
N ILE A 120 4.21 14.62 -22.46
CA ILE A 120 4.08 15.43 -21.24
C ILE A 120 2.69 15.26 -20.62
N ILE A 121 1.62 15.38 -21.41
CA ILE A 121 0.25 15.29 -20.90
C ILE A 121 -0.05 13.91 -20.35
N PHE A 122 0.22 12.86 -21.15
CA PHE A 122 -0.13 11.50 -20.75
C PHE A 122 0.81 10.96 -19.67
N GLY A 123 2.07 11.39 -19.64
CA GLY A 123 2.98 11.09 -18.52
C GLY A 123 2.50 11.73 -17.22
N TRP A 124 2.13 13.02 -17.25
CA TRP A 124 1.58 13.72 -16.09
C TRP A 124 0.26 13.11 -15.62
N PHE A 125 -0.65 12.83 -16.55
CA PHE A 125 -1.94 12.19 -16.26
C PHE A 125 -1.74 10.78 -15.68
N GLY A 126 -0.82 10.00 -16.23
CA GLY A 126 -0.48 8.65 -15.76
C GLY A 126 -0.03 8.63 -14.31
N VAL A 127 0.90 9.52 -13.93
CA VAL A 127 1.33 9.68 -12.53
C VAL A 127 0.17 10.13 -11.64
N ARG A 128 -0.64 11.09 -12.11
CA ARG A 128 -1.75 11.66 -11.34
C ARG A 128 -2.85 10.65 -11.04
N VAL A 129 -3.18 9.81 -12.01
CA VAL A 129 -4.19 8.75 -11.88
C VAL A 129 -3.62 7.56 -11.12
N GLY A 130 -2.37 7.18 -11.39
CA GLY A 130 -1.69 6.08 -10.71
C GLY A 130 -1.57 6.31 -9.20
N GLY A 131 -1.10 7.49 -8.78
CA GLY A 131 -0.90 7.79 -7.35
C GLY A 131 -2.19 7.86 -6.52
N ARG A 132 -3.31 8.27 -7.13
CA ARG A 132 -4.55 8.58 -6.39
C ARG A 132 -5.54 7.43 -6.23
N ARG A 133 -5.31 6.29 -6.88
CA ARG A 133 -6.33 5.23 -7.02
C ARG A 133 -5.83 3.82 -6.73
N TRP A 134 -4.75 3.66 -5.97
CA TRP A 134 -4.33 2.32 -5.55
C TRP A 134 -5.45 1.57 -4.81
N GLU A 135 -6.18 2.25 -3.92
CA GLU A 135 -7.32 1.69 -3.19
C GLU A 135 -8.49 1.27 -4.11
N ASP A 136 -8.70 1.97 -5.23
CA ASP A 136 -9.71 1.60 -6.24
C ASP A 136 -9.21 0.45 -7.14
N LEU A 137 -7.91 0.40 -7.45
CA LEU A 137 -7.29 -0.65 -8.25
C LEU A 137 -7.19 -1.96 -7.47
N ASP A 138 -6.92 -1.93 -6.16
CA ASP A 138 -6.98 -3.11 -5.31
C ASP A 138 -8.38 -3.74 -5.31
N ARG A 139 -9.45 -2.93 -5.33
CA ARG A 139 -10.82 -3.44 -5.49
C ARG A 139 -11.06 -4.13 -6.84
N ILE A 140 -10.45 -3.63 -7.92
CA ILE A 140 -10.56 -4.20 -9.27
C ILE A 140 -9.64 -5.42 -9.45
N PHE A 141 -8.45 -5.43 -8.83
CA PHE A 141 -7.51 -6.56 -8.87
C PHE A 141 -7.91 -7.69 -7.93
N GLN A 142 -8.50 -7.39 -6.76
CA GLN A 142 -9.18 -8.39 -5.94
C GLN A 142 -10.39 -9.00 -6.68
N ALA A 143 -11.06 -8.23 -7.55
CA ALA A 143 -12.08 -8.77 -8.46
C ALA A 143 -11.52 -9.66 -9.60
N ARG A 144 -10.20 -9.69 -9.81
CA ARG A 144 -9.52 -10.43 -10.89
C ARG A 144 -8.56 -11.53 -10.44
N LYS A 145 -8.33 -11.74 -9.13
CA LYS A 145 -7.73 -13.01 -8.69
C LYS A 145 -8.64 -14.15 -9.14
N PRO A 146 -8.11 -15.22 -9.76
CA PRO A 146 -8.92 -16.36 -10.14
C PRO A 146 -9.46 -16.98 -8.85
N LYS A 147 -10.74 -16.73 -8.57
CA LYS A 147 -11.49 -17.50 -7.60
C LYS A 147 -11.31 -18.96 -7.98
N ALA A 148 -10.61 -19.72 -7.14
CA ALA A 148 -10.80 -21.15 -7.09
C ALA A 148 -12.31 -21.37 -7.00
N VAL A 149 -12.87 -21.99 -8.05
CA VAL A 149 -14.24 -22.47 -8.20
C VAL A 149 -15.32 -21.52 -7.68
N ALA A 150 -15.93 -20.77 -8.61
CA ALA A 150 -17.18 -20.07 -8.39
C ALA A 150 -18.31 -21.05 -8.05
N THR A 151 -18.49 -21.36 -6.77
CA THR A 151 -19.82 -21.66 -6.21
C THR A 151 -20.55 -20.34 -6.02
N VAL A 152 -21.73 -20.27 -6.64
CA VAL A 152 -22.75 -19.21 -6.59
C VAL A 152 -22.66 -18.31 -5.34
N GLY A 153 -22.35 -17.03 -5.56
CA GLY A 153 -22.80 -15.87 -4.80
C GLY A 153 -23.05 -16.01 -3.29
N ARG A 154 -22.01 -16.32 -2.50
CA ARG A 154 -22.02 -16.03 -1.06
C ARG A 154 -20.88 -15.08 -0.74
N GLU A 155 -21.24 -13.83 -0.44
CA GLU A 155 -20.33 -12.87 0.17
C GLU A 155 -19.77 -13.52 1.45
N ILE A 156 -18.46 -13.71 1.52
CA ILE A 156 -17.81 -14.31 2.69
C ILE A 156 -17.90 -13.27 3.79
N LYS A 157 -18.97 -13.34 4.58
CA LYS A 157 -19.21 -12.42 5.68
C LYS A 157 -18.13 -12.61 6.76
N PRO A 158 -17.58 -11.51 7.30
CA PRO A 158 -16.64 -11.57 8.40
C PRO A 158 -17.33 -12.16 9.64
N LYS A 159 -16.55 -12.79 10.52
CA LYS A 159 -17.07 -13.56 11.66
C LYS A 159 -16.62 -12.95 12.97
N LEU A 160 -17.55 -12.39 13.74
CA LEU A 160 -17.30 -11.84 15.08
C LEU A 160 -17.22 -12.96 16.10
N ILE A 161 -16.10 -13.02 16.84
CA ILE A 161 -15.87 -14.02 17.87
C ILE A 161 -16.32 -13.54 19.24
N ASP A 162 -16.97 -14.44 19.96
CA ASP A 162 -17.34 -14.33 21.37
C ASP A 162 -16.25 -14.90 22.32
N THR A 163 -16.19 -14.42 23.56
CA THR A 163 -15.30 -14.91 24.63
C THR A 163 -15.49 -16.41 24.87
N ASN A 164 -16.74 -16.88 24.92
CA ASN A 164 -17.05 -18.26 25.32
C ASN A 164 -16.53 -19.31 24.32
N ILE A 165 -16.51 -18.97 23.03
CA ILE A 165 -16.05 -19.89 21.99
C ILE A 165 -14.52 -20.04 21.98
N ILE A 166 -13.81 -18.98 22.38
CA ILE A 166 -12.35 -18.98 22.54
C ILE A 166 -11.96 -19.90 23.71
N ILE A 167 -12.65 -19.78 24.85
CA ILE A 167 -12.35 -20.57 26.05
C ILE A 167 -12.61 -22.07 25.82
N ASP A 168 -13.71 -22.41 25.13
CA ASP A 168 -14.06 -23.79 24.79
C ASP A 168 -12.97 -24.45 23.93
N GLY A 169 -12.48 -23.73 22.92
CA GLY A 169 -11.30 -24.10 22.13
C GLY A 169 -11.57 -25.01 20.92
N ARG A 170 -12.76 -25.62 20.80
CA ARG A 170 -13.15 -26.45 19.63
C ARG A 170 -13.08 -25.69 18.30
N ILE A 171 -13.13 -24.36 18.35
CA ILE A 171 -12.94 -23.51 17.18
C ILE A 171 -11.62 -23.77 16.46
N THR A 172 -10.55 -24.11 17.18
CA THR A 172 -9.25 -24.42 16.57
C THR A 172 -9.33 -25.65 15.67
N ASP A 173 -10.06 -26.68 16.09
CA ASP A 173 -10.21 -27.90 15.31
C ASP A 173 -11.11 -27.68 14.09
N ILE A 174 -12.13 -26.83 14.20
CA ILE A 174 -12.98 -26.43 13.05
C ILE A 174 -12.18 -25.61 12.02
N VAL A 175 -11.28 -24.74 12.48
CA VAL A 175 -10.39 -23.99 11.58
C VAL A 175 -9.44 -24.96 10.86
N LYS A 176 -8.86 -25.93 11.56
CA LYS A 176 -7.96 -26.94 10.96
C LYS A 176 -8.64 -27.79 9.88
N THR A 177 -9.93 -28.08 10.01
CA THR A 177 -10.67 -28.86 8.99
C THR A 177 -11.02 -28.03 7.76
N GLY A 178 -10.83 -26.69 7.79
CA GLY A 178 -11.17 -25.80 6.69
C GLY A 178 -12.66 -25.45 6.60
N PHE A 179 -13.48 -25.83 7.59
CA PHE A 179 -14.92 -25.52 7.61
C PHE A 179 -15.22 -24.05 7.89
N LEU A 180 -14.27 -23.31 8.47
CA LEU A 180 -14.42 -21.90 8.79
C LEU A 180 -13.67 -21.04 7.78
N GLU A 181 -14.43 -20.29 6.97
CA GLU A 181 -13.89 -19.39 5.95
C GLU A 181 -13.94 -17.92 6.37
N GLY A 182 -13.09 -17.07 5.78
CA GLY A 182 -13.10 -15.62 5.95
C GLY A 182 -12.36 -15.10 7.19
N THR A 183 -12.25 -13.78 7.30
CA THR A 183 -11.55 -13.12 8.41
C THR A 183 -12.35 -13.23 9.71
N LEU A 184 -11.65 -13.60 10.78
CA LEU A 184 -12.17 -13.58 12.14
C LEU A 184 -11.97 -12.19 12.74
N ILE A 185 -13.04 -11.55 13.18
CA ILE A 185 -12.97 -10.28 13.89
C ILE A 185 -13.00 -10.56 15.38
N LEU A 186 -11.95 -10.13 16.08
CA LEU A 186 -11.84 -10.17 17.54
C LEU A 186 -12.09 -8.75 18.09
N PRO A 187 -13.23 -8.48 18.74
CA PRO A 187 -13.44 -7.19 19.36
C PRO A 187 -12.51 -6.94 20.55
N ARG A 188 -12.05 -5.70 20.72
CA ARG A 188 -11.18 -5.30 21.84
C ARG A 188 -11.82 -5.57 23.20
N TYR A 189 -13.13 -5.40 23.32
CA TYR A 189 -13.87 -5.67 24.56
C TYR A 189 -13.93 -7.16 24.92
N VAL A 190 -14.01 -8.06 23.93
CA VAL A 190 -13.92 -9.53 24.13
C VAL A 190 -12.53 -9.92 24.63
N LEU A 191 -11.48 -9.36 24.03
CA LEU A 191 -10.11 -9.59 24.50
C LEU A 191 -9.90 -9.08 25.93
N LYS A 192 -10.47 -7.92 26.27
CA LYS A 192 -10.42 -7.35 27.63
C LYS A 192 -11.17 -8.24 28.64
N GLU A 193 -12.31 -8.80 28.25
CA GLU A 193 -13.04 -9.75 29.09
C GLU A 193 -12.22 -11.02 29.36
N LEU A 194 -11.58 -11.59 28.33
CA LEU A 194 -10.67 -12.73 28.50
C LEU A 194 -9.53 -12.44 29.48
N GLN A 195 -8.95 -11.24 29.41
CA GLN A 195 -7.90 -10.80 30.34
C GLN A 195 -8.42 -10.68 31.77
N LEU A 196 -9.60 -10.08 31.97
CA LEU A 196 -10.22 -9.99 33.29
C LEU A 196 -10.52 -11.37 33.88
N ILE A 197 -10.94 -12.33 33.06
CA ILE A 197 -11.13 -13.72 33.48
C ILE A 197 -9.79 -14.37 33.84
N SER A 198 -8.73 -14.12 33.07
CA SER A 198 -7.38 -14.67 33.33
C SER A 198 -6.70 -14.10 34.56
N ASP A 199 -7.17 -12.95 35.07
CA ASP A 199 -6.67 -12.29 36.27
C ASP A 199 -7.58 -12.52 37.49
N SER A 200 -8.60 -13.38 37.36
CA SER A 200 -9.55 -13.65 38.44
C SER A 200 -8.91 -14.32 39.67
N GLU A 201 -9.34 -13.93 40.87
CA GLU A 201 -8.98 -14.58 42.14
C GLU A 201 -9.44 -16.05 42.22
N ASP A 202 -10.48 -16.40 41.47
CA ASP A 202 -10.95 -17.78 41.34
C ASP A 202 -10.02 -18.59 40.43
N SER A 203 -9.36 -19.60 41.01
CA SER A 203 -8.42 -20.47 40.31
C SER A 203 -8.98 -21.13 39.04
N LEU A 204 -10.27 -21.51 39.03
CA LEU A 204 -10.91 -22.16 37.88
C LEU A 204 -11.17 -21.15 36.77
N LYS A 205 -11.67 -19.95 37.11
CA LYS A 205 -11.85 -18.86 36.14
C LYS A 205 -10.51 -18.44 35.55
N ARG A 206 -9.49 -18.29 36.38
CA ARG A 206 -8.12 -17.95 35.97
C ARG A 206 -7.55 -18.96 34.97
N ALA A 207 -7.72 -20.25 35.25
CA ALA A 207 -7.26 -21.32 34.35
C ALA A 207 -8.00 -21.29 33.00
N ARG A 208 -9.32 -21.03 33.01
CA ARG A 208 -10.11 -20.88 31.78
C ARG A 208 -9.70 -19.67 30.96
N GLY A 209 -9.48 -18.51 31.59
CA GLY A 209 -9.03 -17.29 30.90
C GLY A 209 -7.67 -17.47 30.23
N ARG A 210 -6.69 -18.05 30.94
CA ARG A 210 -5.37 -18.36 30.36
C ARG A 210 -5.47 -19.31 29.17
N ARG A 211 -6.27 -20.39 29.30
CA ARG A 211 -6.55 -21.30 28.20
C ARG A 211 -7.14 -20.57 27.00
N GLY A 212 -8.07 -19.64 27.21
CA GLY A 212 -8.63 -18.82 26.12
C GLY A 212 -7.57 -17.98 25.40
N LEU A 213 -6.66 -17.33 26.15
CA LEU A 213 -5.55 -16.57 25.56
C LEU A 213 -4.58 -17.47 24.78
N ASP A 214 -4.32 -18.69 25.26
CA ASP A 214 -3.48 -19.67 24.55
C ASP A 214 -4.15 -20.14 23.25
N ILE A 215 -5.45 -20.40 23.26
CA ILE A 215 -6.23 -20.72 22.06
C ILE A 215 -6.20 -19.56 21.06
N LEU A 216 -6.30 -18.31 21.53
CA LEU A 216 -6.24 -17.15 20.66
C LEU A 216 -4.91 -17.05 19.91
N ARG A 217 -3.79 -17.32 20.60
CA ARG A 217 -2.46 -17.38 19.98
C ARG A 217 -2.36 -18.48 18.92
N LEU A 218 -2.96 -19.64 19.17
CA LEU A 218 -3.02 -20.72 18.19
C LEU A 218 -3.83 -20.31 16.96
N LEU A 219 -4.99 -19.67 17.15
CA LEU A 219 -5.82 -19.20 16.05
C LEU A 219 -5.10 -18.15 15.19
N GLN A 220 -4.35 -17.22 15.80
CA GLN A 220 -3.55 -16.22 15.06
C GLN A 220 -2.53 -16.83 14.09
N GLY A 221 -2.07 -18.07 14.36
CA GLY A 221 -1.17 -18.79 13.46
C GLY A 221 -1.88 -19.60 12.36
N MET A 222 -3.21 -19.75 12.42
CA MET A 222 -3.99 -20.63 11.54
C MET A 222 -4.94 -19.86 10.60
N ILE A 223 -5.44 -18.70 11.02
CA ILE A 223 -6.43 -17.91 10.28
C ILE A 223 -6.18 -16.41 10.50
N ASP A 224 -6.61 -15.59 9.54
CA ASP A 224 -6.53 -14.14 9.64
C ASP A 224 -7.46 -13.62 10.73
N ILE A 225 -6.90 -12.92 11.72
CA ILE A 225 -7.62 -12.32 12.83
C ILE A 225 -7.40 -10.82 12.83
N GLU A 226 -8.48 -10.08 12.62
CA GLU A 226 -8.52 -8.62 12.73
C GLU A 226 -9.02 -8.22 14.12
N ILE A 227 -8.24 -7.39 14.83
CA ILE A 227 -8.69 -6.84 16.11
C ILE A 227 -9.50 -5.56 15.84
N SER A 228 -10.79 -5.57 16.19
CA SER A 228 -11.64 -4.39 16.07
C SER A 228 -11.56 -3.53 17.32
N GLU A 229 -11.18 -2.26 17.15
CA GLU A 229 -11.19 -1.24 18.21
C GLU A 229 -12.58 -0.61 18.43
N THR A 230 -13.61 -1.09 17.75
CA THR A 230 -14.97 -0.56 17.90
C THR A 230 -15.52 -0.96 19.27
N ASP A 231 -15.90 0.02 20.09
CA ASP A 231 -16.60 -0.18 21.35
C ASP A 231 -17.83 0.74 21.45
N TYR A 232 -18.83 0.30 22.22
CA TYR A 232 -20.12 0.96 22.40
C TYR A 232 -20.30 1.29 23.88
N ASN A 233 -19.90 2.51 24.26
CA ASN A 233 -19.91 2.94 25.67
C ASN A 233 -21.33 3.09 26.25
N ASP A 234 -22.34 3.22 25.40
CA ASP A 234 -23.76 3.26 25.74
C ASP A 234 -24.34 1.88 26.09
N ILE A 235 -23.64 0.80 25.76
CA ILE A 235 -24.07 -0.58 26.00
C ILE A 235 -23.15 -1.21 27.06
N ARG A 236 -23.74 -1.82 28.10
CA ARG A 236 -22.97 -2.49 29.16
C ARG A 236 -22.67 -3.95 28.85
N GLU A 237 -23.66 -4.64 28.29
CA GLU A 237 -23.62 -6.08 28.06
C GLU A 237 -22.79 -6.41 26.81
N VAL A 238 -21.84 -7.35 26.93
CA VAL A 238 -20.94 -7.77 25.83
C VAL A 238 -21.74 -8.37 24.67
N ASP A 239 -22.74 -9.20 24.98
CA ASP A 239 -23.64 -9.83 24.01
C ASP A 239 -24.36 -8.79 23.13
N ALA A 240 -24.89 -7.74 23.77
CA ALA A 240 -25.56 -6.65 23.05
C ALA A 240 -24.59 -5.86 22.16
N LYS A 241 -23.32 -5.68 22.59
CA LYS A 241 -22.27 -5.08 21.75
C LYS A 241 -21.96 -5.93 20.53
N LEU A 242 -21.85 -7.26 20.69
CA LEU A 242 -21.61 -8.19 19.58
C LEU A 242 -22.73 -8.13 18.54
N VAL A 243 -23.99 -8.16 18.98
CA VAL A 243 -25.15 -8.04 18.08
C VAL A 243 -25.15 -6.71 17.34
N ARG A 244 -24.93 -5.61 18.06
CA ARG A 244 -24.89 -4.26 17.46
C ARG A 244 -23.76 -4.11 16.43
N GLN A 245 -22.59 -4.67 16.74
CA GLN A 245 -21.44 -4.65 15.85
C GLN A 245 -21.68 -5.51 14.61
N ALA A 246 -22.28 -6.69 14.79
CA ALA A 246 -22.60 -7.59 13.70
C ALA A 246 -23.58 -6.95 12.70
N GLN A 247 -24.63 -6.27 13.20
CA GLN A 247 -25.56 -5.52 12.36
C GLN A 247 -24.85 -4.44 11.54
N LYS A 248 -24.00 -3.62 12.17
CA LYS A 248 -23.31 -2.51 11.48
C LYS A 248 -22.36 -3.00 10.39
N MET A 249 -21.70 -4.13 10.62
CA MET A 249 -20.67 -4.66 9.71
C MET A 249 -21.21 -5.67 8.71
N GLY A 250 -22.48 -6.08 8.81
CA GLY A 250 -23.02 -7.21 8.05
C GLY A 250 -22.31 -8.54 8.39
N ALA A 251 -21.75 -8.63 9.60
CA ALA A 251 -20.97 -9.77 10.05
C ALA A 251 -21.86 -10.89 10.61
N VAL A 252 -21.28 -12.07 10.74
CA VAL A 252 -21.90 -13.24 11.36
C VAL A 252 -21.30 -13.42 12.75
N ILE A 253 -22.12 -13.72 13.76
CA ILE A 253 -21.61 -13.98 15.11
C ILE A 253 -21.22 -15.45 15.20
N LEU A 254 -20.07 -15.72 15.81
CA LEU A 254 -19.57 -17.05 16.10
C LEU A 254 -19.54 -17.23 17.62
N THR A 255 -20.45 -18.05 18.14
CA THR A 255 -20.64 -18.28 19.58
C THR A 255 -20.95 -19.75 19.87
N ASN A 256 -20.95 -20.13 21.14
CA ASN A 256 -21.51 -21.38 21.64
C ASN A 256 -22.75 -21.13 22.55
N ASP A 257 -23.11 -19.88 22.82
CA ASP A 257 -24.24 -19.51 23.66
C ASP A 257 -25.57 -19.55 22.90
N TYR A 258 -26.51 -20.34 23.43
CA TYR A 258 -27.84 -20.48 22.87
C TYR A 258 -28.75 -19.26 23.09
N ASN A 259 -28.51 -18.47 24.15
CA ASN A 259 -29.24 -17.24 24.40
C ASN A 259 -28.86 -16.16 23.40
N LEU A 260 -27.56 -16.00 23.12
CA LEU A 260 -27.06 -15.08 22.10
C LEU A 260 -27.62 -15.42 20.71
N ASN A 261 -27.75 -16.71 20.36
CA ASN A 261 -28.42 -17.14 19.12
C ASN A 261 -29.84 -16.55 19.00
N LYS A 262 -30.67 -16.68 20.05
CA LYS A 262 -32.06 -16.21 20.04
C LYS A 262 -32.16 -14.70 19.90
N VAL A 263 -31.35 -13.97 20.67
CA VAL A 263 -31.34 -12.50 20.65
C VAL A 263 -30.88 -11.99 19.28
N ALA A 264 -29.78 -12.53 18.76
CA ALA A 264 -29.25 -12.16 17.45
C ALA A 264 -30.24 -12.45 16.31
N ALA A 265 -30.97 -13.56 16.37
CA ALA A 265 -31.96 -13.93 15.36
C ALA A 265 -33.14 -12.92 15.30
N VAL A 266 -33.60 -12.43 16.45
CA VAL A 266 -34.65 -11.37 16.51
C VAL A 266 -34.15 -10.07 15.88
N GLU A 267 -32.87 -9.77 16.06
CA GLU A 267 -32.18 -8.58 15.55
C GLU A 267 -31.68 -8.75 14.10
N GLY A 268 -32.05 -9.84 13.41
CA GLY A 268 -31.71 -10.10 12.01
C GLY A 268 -30.23 -10.45 11.76
N VAL A 269 -29.49 -10.79 12.82
CA VAL A 269 -28.08 -11.17 12.74
C VAL A 269 -27.95 -12.68 12.61
N THR A 270 -27.17 -13.13 11.63
CA THR A 270 -26.86 -14.55 11.46
C THR A 270 -25.86 -14.99 12.52
N VAL A 271 -26.10 -16.17 13.11
CA VAL A 271 -25.20 -16.78 14.09
C VAL A 271 -24.75 -18.15 13.62
N LEU A 272 -23.46 -18.44 13.81
CA LEU A 272 -22.86 -19.77 13.66
C LEU A 272 -22.58 -20.31 15.05
N ASN A 273 -23.34 -21.31 15.46
CA ASN A 273 -23.17 -21.93 16.76
C ASN A 273 -22.44 -23.28 16.65
N ILE A 274 -21.29 -23.41 17.32
CA ILE A 274 -20.49 -24.65 17.29
C ILE A 274 -21.27 -25.84 17.86
N ASN A 275 -22.12 -25.65 18.87
CA ASN A 275 -22.91 -26.75 19.43
C ASN A 275 -23.95 -27.24 18.43
N GLU A 276 -24.56 -26.34 17.65
CA GLU A 276 -25.46 -26.71 16.57
C GLU A 276 -24.72 -27.46 15.47
N LEU A 277 -23.52 -26.99 15.09
CA LEU A 277 -22.66 -27.70 14.14
C LEU A 277 -22.30 -29.11 14.62
N ALA A 278 -21.88 -29.25 15.88
CA ALA A 278 -21.51 -30.54 16.46
C ALA A 278 -22.70 -31.52 16.50
N ASN A 279 -23.91 -31.03 16.73
CA ASN A 279 -25.13 -31.85 16.66
C ASN A 279 -25.50 -32.23 15.23
N ALA A 280 -25.33 -31.31 14.27
CA ALA A 280 -25.66 -31.53 12.86
C ALA A 280 -24.77 -32.58 12.18
N VAL A 281 -23.54 -32.78 12.67
CA VAL A 281 -22.60 -33.78 12.16
C VAL A 281 -22.67 -35.13 12.88
N LYS A 282 -23.61 -35.33 13.81
CA LYS A 282 -23.82 -36.63 14.46
C LYS A 282 -24.30 -37.66 13.42
N PRO A 283 -23.76 -38.89 13.43
CA PRO A 283 -24.25 -39.96 12.57
C PRO A 283 -25.75 -40.16 12.77
N VAL A 284 -26.51 -40.19 11.68
CA VAL A 284 -27.92 -40.56 11.72
C VAL A 284 -27.96 -42.09 11.72
N THR A 285 -28.30 -42.69 12.85
CA THR A 285 -28.49 -44.14 12.92
C THR A 285 -29.88 -44.51 12.42
N LEU A 286 -29.96 -45.50 11.54
CA LEU A 286 -31.22 -46.13 11.18
C LEU A 286 -31.55 -47.22 12.21
N PRO A 287 -32.83 -47.48 12.53
CA PRO A 287 -33.17 -48.55 13.46
C PRO A 287 -32.66 -49.90 12.93
N GLY A 288 -31.70 -50.51 13.63
CA GLY A 288 -31.12 -51.82 13.29
C GLY A 288 -29.61 -51.84 13.02
N GLU A 289 -28.93 -50.69 13.05
CA GLU A 289 -27.45 -50.59 13.05
C GLU A 289 -26.90 -50.07 14.38
#